data_AF-A0A1I0A800-F1
#
_entry.id   AF-A0A1I0A800-F1
#
_cell.length_a   1.000
_cell.length_b   1.000
_cell.length_c   1.000
_cell.angle_alpha   90.00
_cell.angle_beta   90.00
_cell.angle_gamma   90.00
#
_symmetry.space_group_name_H-M   'P 1'
#
loop_
_entity.id
_entity.type
_entity.pdbx_description
1 polymer ?
#
loop_
_entity_poly.entity_id
_entity_poly.type
_entity_poly.pdbx_seq_one_letter_code
_entity_poly.pdbx_strand_id
1 'polypeptide(L)'
;MTIWNPWHGCKKISPGCANCYVYRRDESIGKDAGIVTKTGDYNLPVKKNRQGGYKLTAGDGIVYTCMTSDFFLDEADDWRMECWDMIRERKDLSFYIITKRIDRFAQCIPPDWGDGWEHVTICSTCENQDRTDYRLPILLRLPLKHREVISEPMLGEIRMEQYLATGQIEHVTCGGESGPNARPCDFHWIQEVRRECIRCGVPFTFKQTGALFLKDGKTYHIERRDQMEQARKSGYSYYPGAGLAEKISYRLPEKSDLWEHLGRSAFRSRFRLTAKDREYIRDKGWDTIRRHAEDFVAKRLAPEAPDHDGKQTPMKGHPVFLAQHATGCCCRTCLEKWHHIPAGKTLNSAEQEYVVNVLMEWIRRQI
;
A
#
# COMPACT_ATOMS: atom_id res chain seq x y z
N MET A 1 1.67 -21.16 6.06
CA MET A 1 1.30 -20.04 6.93
C MET A 1 0.98 -20.62 8.29
N THR A 2 1.75 -20.25 9.31
CA THR A 2 1.55 -20.74 10.67
C THR A 2 0.52 -19.86 11.36
N ILE A 3 -0.53 -20.47 11.92
CA ILE A 3 -1.66 -19.74 12.51
C ILE A 3 -1.84 -20.21 13.94
N TRP A 4 -2.03 -19.26 14.85
CA TRP A 4 -2.42 -19.51 16.23
C TRP A 4 -3.73 -18.78 16.53
N ASN A 5 -4.80 -19.54 16.78
CA ASN A 5 -6.11 -19.00 17.16
C ASN A 5 -6.40 -19.37 18.61
N PRO A 6 -5.97 -18.60 19.62
CA PRO A 6 -6.20 -18.96 21.01
C PRO A 6 -7.69 -18.98 21.38
N TRP A 7 -8.46 -18.12 20.75
CA TRP A 7 -9.93 -18.11 20.75
C TRP A 7 -10.46 -17.91 19.34
N HIS A 8 -11.74 -18.22 19.20
CA HIS A 8 -12.49 -18.13 17.96
C HIS A 8 -13.81 -17.38 18.21
N GLY A 9 -14.30 -16.68 17.20
CA GLY A 9 -15.44 -15.76 17.31
C GLY A 9 -14.99 -14.32 17.52
N CYS A 10 -15.86 -13.36 17.20
CA CYS A 10 -15.56 -11.93 17.26
C CYS A 10 -16.85 -11.09 17.25
N LYS A 11 -16.80 -9.85 17.73
CA LYS A 11 -17.88 -8.86 17.54
C LYS A 11 -17.59 -7.96 16.32
N LYS A 12 -18.61 -7.64 15.51
CA LYS A 12 -18.42 -6.69 14.40
C LYS A 12 -18.30 -5.26 14.95
N ILE A 13 -17.29 -4.50 14.52
CA ILE A 13 -17.01 -3.15 15.07
C ILE A 13 -16.83 -2.05 14.01
N SER A 14 -16.78 -2.41 12.73
CA SER A 14 -16.55 -1.44 11.66
C SER A 14 -17.08 -1.95 10.31
N PRO A 15 -17.17 -1.09 9.27
CA PRO A 15 -17.69 -1.48 7.96
C PRO A 15 -16.96 -2.66 7.31
N GLY A 16 -15.67 -2.85 7.60
CA GLY A 16 -14.89 -4.01 7.15
C GLY A 16 -15.39 -5.35 7.71
N CYS A 17 -16.19 -5.35 8.77
CA CYS A 17 -16.75 -6.57 9.37
C CYS A 17 -18.04 -7.05 8.69
N ALA A 18 -18.68 -6.23 7.84
CA ALA A 18 -20.01 -6.52 7.28
C ALA A 18 -20.08 -7.91 6.62
N ASN A 19 -19.12 -8.22 5.73
CA ASN A 19 -19.04 -9.48 4.98
C ASN A 19 -17.91 -10.42 5.49
N CYS A 20 -17.62 -10.36 6.80
CA CYS A 20 -16.54 -11.12 7.41
C CYS A 20 -16.61 -12.62 7.07
N TYR A 21 -15.49 -13.18 6.60
CA TYR A 21 -15.42 -14.57 6.18
C TYR A 21 -15.62 -15.57 7.33
N VAL A 22 -15.28 -15.19 8.57
CA VAL A 22 -15.47 -16.01 9.77
C VAL A 22 -16.97 -16.21 10.01
N TYR A 23 -17.73 -15.11 10.06
CA TYR A 23 -19.19 -15.14 10.18
C TYR A 23 -19.83 -15.98 9.08
N ARG A 24 -19.44 -15.76 7.83
CA ARG A 24 -19.98 -16.48 6.69
C ARG A 24 -19.71 -17.99 6.76
N ARG A 25 -18.50 -18.38 7.17
CA ARG A 25 -18.10 -19.79 7.31
C ARG A 25 -18.87 -20.44 8.45
N ASP A 26 -18.93 -19.79 9.60
CA ASP A 26 -19.56 -20.37 10.79
C ASP A 26 -21.08 -20.50 10.59
N GLU A 27 -21.73 -19.50 9.96
CA GLU A 27 -23.14 -19.57 9.56
C GLU A 27 -23.41 -20.77 8.65
N SER A 28 -22.51 -21.07 7.70
CA SER A 28 -22.66 -22.22 6.77
C SER A 28 -22.66 -23.59 7.46
N ILE A 29 -22.20 -23.66 8.71
CA ILE A 29 -22.20 -24.87 9.55
C ILE A 29 -23.11 -24.73 10.79
N GLY A 30 -23.97 -23.71 10.82
CA GLY A 30 -24.93 -23.48 11.91
C GLY A 30 -24.31 -22.97 13.21
N LYS A 31 -23.12 -22.35 13.15
CA LYS A 31 -22.41 -21.79 14.31
C LYS A 31 -22.51 -20.27 14.34
N ASP A 32 -22.74 -19.71 15.53
CA ASP A 32 -22.72 -18.26 15.75
C ASP A 32 -21.29 -17.75 16.03
N ALA A 33 -20.71 -17.03 15.07
CA ALA A 33 -19.40 -16.38 15.20
C ALA A 33 -19.38 -15.23 16.22
N GLY A 34 -20.53 -14.76 16.66
CA GLY A 34 -20.66 -13.78 17.74
C GLY A 34 -20.37 -14.36 19.12
N ILE A 35 -20.33 -15.69 19.27
CA ILE A 35 -19.99 -16.35 20.53
C ILE A 35 -18.48 -16.60 20.56
N VAL A 36 -17.79 -15.92 21.48
CA VAL A 36 -16.33 -16.05 21.64
C VAL A 36 -16.01 -17.24 22.54
N THR A 37 -15.16 -18.15 22.08
CA THR A 37 -14.77 -19.35 22.82
C THR A 37 -13.27 -19.64 22.70
N LYS A 38 -12.64 -20.08 23.79
CA LYS A 38 -11.30 -20.71 23.76
C LYS A 38 -11.26 -21.88 22.77
N THR A 39 -10.15 -22.06 22.06
CA THR A 39 -9.95 -23.20 21.14
C THR A 39 -9.01 -24.24 21.76
N GLY A 40 -8.91 -25.41 21.12
CA GLY A 40 -7.89 -26.41 21.45
C GLY A 40 -6.44 -25.98 21.13
N ASP A 41 -6.27 -24.87 20.40
CA ASP A 41 -4.98 -24.28 20.06
C ASP A 41 -4.56 -23.17 21.03
N TYR A 42 -5.32 -22.93 22.10
CA TYR A 42 -5.02 -21.92 23.11
C TYR A 42 -3.55 -21.96 23.58
N ASN A 43 -3.04 -23.14 23.93
CA ASN A 43 -1.67 -23.34 24.39
C ASN A 43 -0.66 -23.70 23.27
N LEU A 44 -0.99 -23.47 21.99
CA LEU A 44 -0.16 -23.93 20.86
C LEU A 44 1.32 -23.46 20.93
N PRO A 45 1.64 -22.20 21.28
CA PRO A 45 3.03 -21.75 21.32
C PRO A 45 3.88 -22.51 22.34
N VAL A 46 3.31 -22.98 23.44
CA VAL A 46 4.05 -23.74 24.46
C VAL A 46 3.83 -25.25 24.36
N LYS A 47 3.01 -25.71 23.39
CA LYS A 47 2.71 -27.12 23.19
C LYS A 47 3.96 -27.87 22.75
N LYS A 48 4.29 -28.94 23.47
CA LYS A 48 5.45 -29.79 23.18
C LYS A 48 5.08 -31.02 22.36
N ASN A 49 6.04 -31.55 21.61
CA ASN A 49 5.97 -32.84 20.94
C ASN A 49 6.38 -33.97 21.91
N ARG A 50 6.35 -35.23 21.45
CA ARG A 50 6.69 -36.40 22.28
C ARG A 50 8.16 -36.43 22.74
N GLN A 51 9.03 -35.70 22.06
CA GLN A 51 10.46 -35.59 22.37
C GLN A 51 10.77 -34.39 23.28
N GLY A 52 9.75 -33.67 23.77
CA GLY A 52 9.91 -32.55 24.70
C GLY A 52 10.24 -31.20 24.06
N GLY A 53 10.44 -31.14 22.74
CA GLY A 53 10.62 -29.88 22.00
C GLY A 53 9.28 -29.18 21.72
N TYR A 54 9.29 -27.86 21.54
CA TYR A 54 8.08 -27.13 21.11
C TYR A 54 7.62 -27.60 19.73
N LYS A 55 6.29 -27.62 19.52
CA LYS A 55 5.70 -27.95 18.23
C LYS A 55 5.93 -26.86 17.19
N LEU A 56 5.83 -25.60 17.61
CA LEU A 56 6.19 -24.45 16.78
C LEU A 56 7.67 -24.15 16.94
N THR A 57 8.35 -23.83 15.86
CA THR A 57 9.77 -23.52 15.77
C THR A 57 9.99 -22.25 14.94
N ALA A 58 11.13 -21.59 15.09
CA ALA A 58 11.49 -20.45 14.26
C ALA A 58 11.46 -20.74 12.74
N GLY A 59 11.70 -22.01 12.36
CA GLY A 59 11.64 -22.47 10.96
C GLY A 59 10.22 -22.47 10.36
N ASP A 60 9.18 -22.39 11.19
CA ASP A 60 7.78 -22.30 10.76
C ASP A 60 7.39 -20.88 10.31
N GLY A 61 8.31 -19.92 10.42
CA GLY A 61 8.13 -18.51 10.04
C GLY A 61 7.20 -17.74 10.99
N ILE A 62 6.50 -16.75 10.43
CA ILE A 62 5.62 -15.87 11.19
C ILE A 62 4.38 -16.61 11.71
N VAL A 63 4.08 -16.43 13.00
CA VAL A 63 2.88 -16.93 13.67
C VAL A 63 1.78 -15.87 13.60
N TYR A 64 0.84 -16.07 12.68
CA TYR A 64 -0.34 -15.20 12.53
C TYR A 64 -1.35 -15.50 13.63
N THR A 65 -1.61 -14.50 14.46
CA THR A 65 -2.43 -14.65 15.67
C THR A 65 -3.85 -14.16 15.43
N CYS A 66 -4.84 -14.91 15.93
CA CYS A 66 -6.27 -14.56 15.87
C CYS A 66 -6.82 -14.38 14.45
N MET A 67 -6.46 -15.25 13.51
CA MET A 67 -7.03 -15.21 12.16
C MET A 67 -8.56 -15.41 12.15
N THR A 68 -9.14 -16.09 13.15
CA THR A 68 -10.60 -16.31 13.27
C THR A 68 -11.25 -15.55 14.44
N SER A 69 -10.57 -14.53 14.96
CA SER A 69 -11.02 -13.69 16.07
C SER A 69 -10.31 -12.33 16.01
N ASP A 70 -10.22 -11.60 17.11
CA ASP A 70 -9.36 -10.42 17.26
C ASP A 70 -8.69 -10.51 18.64
N PHE A 71 -7.39 -10.22 18.72
CA PHE A 71 -6.62 -10.45 19.94
C PHE A 71 -7.03 -9.51 21.09
N PHE A 72 -7.61 -8.35 20.76
CA PHE A 72 -7.98 -7.32 21.73
C PHE A 72 -9.50 -7.29 22.02
N LEU A 73 -10.22 -8.39 21.74
CA LEU A 73 -11.62 -8.57 22.17
C LEU A 73 -11.75 -8.54 23.69
N ASP A 74 -12.73 -7.83 24.21
CA ASP A 74 -13.08 -7.79 25.63
C ASP A 74 -13.43 -9.17 26.19
N GLU A 75 -14.12 -10.04 25.42
CA GLU A 75 -14.46 -11.39 25.89
C GLU A 75 -13.23 -12.30 26.09
N ALA A 76 -12.05 -11.87 25.62
CA ALA A 76 -10.78 -12.58 25.84
C ALA A 76 -9.95 -11.98 27.00
N ASP A 77 -10.44 -10.96 27.71
CA ASP A 77 -9.69 -10.26 28.77
C ASP A 77 -9.18 -11.24 29.84
N ASP A 78 -10.03 -12.16 30.30
CA ASP A 78 -9.70 -13.16 31.34
C ASP A 78 -8.67 -14.20 30.90
N TRP A 79 -8.37 -14.29 29.59
CA TRP A 79 -7.49 -15.31 29.02
C TRP A 79 -6.20 -14.73 28.45
N ARG A 80 -6.22 -13.46 28.05
CA ARG A 80 -5.16 -12.85 27.25
C ARG A 80 -3.81 -12.82 27.96
N MET A 81 -3.81 -12.65 29.27
CA MET A 81 -2.55 -12.56 30.03
C MET A 81 -1.71 -13.83 29.90
N GLU A 82 -2.33 -15.02 29.91
CA GLU A 82 -1.62 -16.27 29.66
C GLU A 82 -1.09 -16.34 28.22
N CYS A 83 -1.80 -15.79 27.24
CA CYS A 83 -1.27 -15.68 25.88
C CYS A 83 -0.06 -14.74 25.80
N TRP A 84 -0.04 -13.64 26.56
CA TRP A 84 1.16 -12.81 26.67
C TRP A 84 2.31 -13.54 27.34
N ASP A 85 2.06 -14.37 28.35
CA ASP A 85 3.09 -15.23 28.95
C ASP A 85 3.70 -16.19 27.92
N MET A 86 2.87 -16.80 27.08
CA MET A 86 3.34 -17.67 25.99
C MET A 86 4.17 -16.91 24.95
N ILE A 87 3.73 -15.71 24.56
CA ILE A 87 4.48 -14.85 23.62
C ILE A 87 5.82 -14.44 24.25
N ARG A 88 5.83 -14.10 25.53
CA ARG A 88 7.04 -13.72 26.28
C ARG A 88 8.03 -14.87 26.41
N GLU A 89 7.57 -16.10 26.62
CA GLU A 89 8.38 -17.30 26.66
C GLU A 89 8.99 -17.60 25.28
N ARG A 90 8.18 -17.49 24.22
CA ARG A 90 8.54 -17.87 22.85
C ARG A 90 9.19 -16.73 22.06
N LYS A 91 10.27 -16.16 22.61
CA LYS A 91 11.07 -15.11 21.93
C LYS A 91 11.76 -15.59 20.65
N ASP A 92 11.82 -16.90 20.44
CA ASP A 92 12.33 -17.53 19.22
C ASP A 92 11.31 -17.51 18.06
N LEU A 93 10.06 -17.12 18.31
CA LEU A 93 9.02 -16.99 17.29
C LEU A 93 8.71 -15.52 17.00
N SER A 94 8.35 -15.21 15.76
CA SER A 94 7.78 -13.90 15.39
C SER A 94 6.26 -13.97 15.39
N PHE A 95 5.61 -13.17 16.22
CA PHE A 95 4.15 -13.09 16.30
C PHE A 95 3.62 -11.90 15.51
N TYR A 96 2.59 -12.13 14.70
CA TYR A 96 1.93 -11.09 13.90
C TYR A 96 0.46 -10.99 14.29
N ILE A 97 0.10 -9.87 14.93
CA ILE A 97 -1.23 -9.64 15.49
C ILE A 97 -1.94 -8.58 14.66
N ILE A 98 -2.99 -8.99 13.92
CA ILE A 98 -3.84 -8.08 13.15
C ILE A 98 -5.06 -7.72 14.00
N THR A 99 -5.41 -6.44 14.06
CA THR A 99 -6.57 -5.99 14.82
C THR A 99 -7.33 -4.84 14.17
N LYS A 100 -8.63 -4.75 14.50
CA LYS A 100 -9.47 -3.56 14.26
C LYS A 100 -9.71 -2.74 15.54
N ARG A 101 -9.18 -3.20 16.68
CA ARG A 101 -9.38 -2.70 18.06
C ARG A 101 -8.09 -2.14 18.65
N ILE A 102 -7.32 -1.43 17.83
CA ILE A 102 -6.02 -0.89 18.25
C ILE A 102 -6.15 0.09 19.44
N ASP A 103 -7.32 0.70 19.60
CA ASP A 103 -7.71 1.54 20.74
C ASP A 103 -7.66 0.80 22.09
N ARG A 104 -7.87 -0.52 22.10
CA ARG A 104 -7.78 -1.35 23.31
C ARG A 104 -6.37 -1.82 23.64
N PHE A 105 -5.36 -1.52 22.83
CA PHE A 105 -4.01 -2.05 23.05
C PHE A 105 -3.46 -1.69 24.45
N ALA A 106 -3.56 -0.42 24.85
CA ALA A 106 -2.95 0.08 26.09
C ALA A 106 -3.52 -0.54 27.38
N GLN A 107 -4.78 -0.98 27.35
CA GLN A 107 -5.43 -1.68 28.48
C GLN A 107 -5.19 -3.20 28.46
N CYS A 108 -4.63 -3.73 27.36
CA CYS A 108 -4.50 -5.16 27.12
C CYS A 108 -3.07 -5.68 27.25
N ILE A 109 -2.06 -4.81 27.35
CA ILE A 109 -0.65 -5.20 27.42
C ILE A 109 -0.24 -5.66 28.82
N PRO A 110 0.78 -6.53 28.94
CA PRO A 110 1.30 -6.95 30.22
C PRO A 110 2.11 -5.82 30.90
N PRO A 111 2.27 -5.83 32.23
CA PRO A 111 3.00 -4.78 32.96
C PRO A 111 4.48 -4.62 32.55
N ASP A 112 5.10 -5.68 32.03
CA ASP A 112 6.50 -5.73 31.58
C ASP A 112 6.67 -5.45 30.08
N TRP A 113 5.65 -4.90 29.41
CA TRP A 113 5.68 -4.60 27.98
C TRP A 113 6.78 -3.60 27.58
N GLY A 114 7.06 -2.61 28.43
CA GLY A 114 8.08 -1.59 28.18
C GLY A 114 7.82 -0.78 26.92
N ASP A 115 8.83 -0.68 26.04
CA ASP A 115 8.74 0.01 24.74
C ASP A 115 8.38 -0.94 23.58
N GLY A 116 7.92 -2.15 23.89
CA GLY A 116 7.51 -3.19 22.95
C GLY A 116 8.49 -4.35 22.86
N TRP A 117 8.02 -5.48 22.32
CA TRP A 117 8.84 -6.67 22.11
C TRP A 117 9.24 -6.81 20.63
N GLU A 118 10.52 -7.05 20.38
CA GLU A 118 11.10 -7.16 19.03
C GLU A 118 10.47 -8.28 18.20
N HIS A 119 10.03 -9.35 18.84
CA HIS A 119 9.44 -10.50 18.17
C HIS A 119 7.92 -10.38 18.00
N VAL A 120 7.35 -9.19 18.17
CA VAL A 120 5.91 -8.91 18.01
C VAL A 120 5.66 -7.76 17.04
N THR A 121 4.92 -8.05 15.97
CA THR A 121 4.38 -7.05 15.03
C THR A 121 2.90 -6.82 15.29
N ILE A 122 2.51 -5.56 15.45
CA ILE A 122 1.12 -5.16 15.53
C ILE A 122 0.69 -4.52 14.21
N CYS A 123 -0.36 -5.07 13.62
CA CYS A 123 -0.92 -4.62 12.35
C CYS A 123 -2.35 -4.09 12.55
N SER A 124 -2.56 -2.82 12.21
CA SER A 124 -3.88 -2.20 12.31
C SER A 124 -4.64 -2.29 10.99
N THR A 125 -5.86 -2.82 11.01
CA THR A 125 -6.71 -2.80 9.82
C THR A 125 -7.30 -1.40 9.61
N CYS A 126 -7.20 -0.84 8.41
CA CYS A 126 -7.82 0.43 8.01
C CYS A 126 -8.58 0.24 6.69
N GLU A 127 -9.87 -0.07 6.75
CA GLU A 127 -10.65 -0.38 5.54
C GLU A 127 -11.08 0.84 4.70
N ASN A 128 -11.06 2.05 5.27
CA ASN A 128 -11.46 3.30 4.61
C ASN A 128 -10.83 4.51 5.33
N GLN A 129 -10.96 5.71 4.75
CA GLN A 129 -10.36 6.94 5.29
C GLN A 129 -10.72 7.21 6.75
N ASP A 130 -12.01 7.10 7.10
CA ASP A 130 -12.50 7.34 8.47
C ASP A 130 -11.83 6.40 9.49
N ARG A 131 -11.66 5.11 9.15
CA ARG A 131 -10.94 4.16 10.02
C ARG A 131 -9.43 4.42 10.03
N THR A 132 -8.85 4.87 8.93
CA THR A 132 -7.43 5.30 8.86
C THR A 132 -7.16 6.45 9.82
N ASP A 133 -7.98 7.51 9.75
CA ASP A 133 -7.81 8.71 10.57
C ASP A 133 -8.10 8.46 12.06
N TYR A 134 -8.95 7.47 12.36
CA TYR A 134 -9.16 7.03 13.73
C TYR A 134 -8.00 6.17 14.27
N ARG A 135 -7.55 5.16 13.52
CA ARG A 135 -6.66 4.10 14.04
C ARG A 135 -5.18 4.42 13.94
N LEU A 136 -4.72 5.09 12.87
CA LEU A 136 -3.30 5.33 12.68
C LEU A 136 -2.69 6.29 13.73
N PRO A 137 -3.36 7.39 14.13
CA PRO A 137 -2.85 8.21 15.24
C PRO A 137 -2.72 7.45 16.56
N ILE A 138 -3.55 6.43 16.78
CA ILE A 138 -3.43 5.56 17.96
C ILE A 138 -2.20 4.67 17.79
N LEU A 139 -2.12 3.92 16.69
CA LEU A 139 -1.00 3.01 16.38
C LEU A 139 0.38 3.69 16.54
N LEU A 140 0.51 4.92 16.04
CA LEU A 140 1.75 5.71 16.08
C LEU A 140 2.16 6.17 17.48
N ARG A 141 1.23 6.22 18.44
CA ARG A 141 1.50 6.61 19.84
C ARG A 141 1.81 5.43 20.75
N LEU A 142 1.52 4.20 20.31
CA LEU A 142 1.71 3.00 21.13
C LEU A 142 3.19 2.62 21.23
N PRO A 143 3.63 2.02 22.36
CA PRO A 143 4.99 1.54 22.55
C PRO A 143 5.22 0.22 21.80
N LEU A 144 5.45 0.28 20.49
CA LEU A 144 5.64 -0.88 19.63
C LEU A 144 7.03 -0.85 18.99
N LYS A 145 7.62 -2.03 18.78
CA LYS A 145 8.81 -2.17 17.93
C LYS A 145 8.40 -2.15 16.46
N HIS A 146 7.50 -3.06 16.08
CA HIS A 146 7.05 -3.19 14.69
C HIS A 146 5.59 -2.82 14.49
N ARG A 147 5.33 -1.95 13.52
CA ARG A 147 3.98 -1.45 13.16
C ARG A 147 3.72 -1.67 11.69
N GLU A 148 2.57 -2.24 11.38
CA GLU A 148 2.10 -2.41 10.01
C GLU A 148 0.63 -1.96 9.85
N VAL A 149 0.22 -1.76 8.60
CA VAL A 149 -1.14 -1.38 8.24
C VAL A 149 -1.69 -2.34 7.21
N ILE A 150 -2.95 -2.76 7.39
CA ILE A 150 -3.66 -3.56 6.40
C ILE A 150 -4.99 -2.93 6.00
N SER A 151 -5.15 -2.65 4.71
CA SER A 151 -6.40 -2.17 4.12
C SER A 151 -7.04 -3.31 3.33
N GLU A 152 -7.55 -4.30 4.05
CA GLU A 152 -8.18 -5.50 3.50
C GLU A 152 -9.39 -5.94 4.37
N PRO A 153 -10.62 -5.79 3.88
CA PRO A 153 -10.97 -5.23 2.57
C PRO A 153 -10.71 -3.73 2.48
N MET A 154 -10.26 -3.25 1.33
CA MET A 154 -10.28 -1.83 0.99
C MET A 154 -11.69 -1.44 0.51
N LEU A 155 -12.30 -0.46 1.16
CA LEU A 155 -13.70 -0.05 0.94
C LEU A 155 -13.84 1.40 0.46
N GLY A 156 -12.74 2.02 0.07
CA GLY A 156 -12.68 3.38 -0.44
C GLY A 156 -11.25 3.85 -0.60
N GLU A 157 -11.10 5.04 -1.18
CA GLU A 157 -9.82 5.73 -1.24
C GLU A 157 -9.28 6.01 0.17
N ILE A 158 -7.97 5.85 0.35
CA ILE A 158 -7.27 6.12 1.61
C ILE A 158 -6.05 6.97 1.31
N ARG A 159 -5.92 8.08 2.03
CA ARG A 159 -4.75 8.96 2.11
C ARG A 159 -4.09 8.71 3.45
N MET A 160 -2.88 8.16 3.42
CA MET A 160 -2.09 7.85 4.61
C MET A 160 -0.65 8.36 4.58
N GLU A 161 -0.24 9.07 3.52
CA GLU A 161 1.12 9.65 3.38
C GLU A 161 1.60 10.38 4.64
N GLN A 162 0.73 11.18 5.29
CA GLN A 162 1.09 11.90 6.52
C GLN A 162 1.44 10.98 7.70
N TYR A 163 0.88 9.78 7.75
CA TYR A 163 1.20 8.76 8.74
C TYR A 163 2.45 7.97 8.34
N LEU A 164 2.58 7.64 7.05
CA LEU A 164 3.76 6.94 6.51
C LEU A 164 5.04 7.78 6.65
N ALA A 165 4.95 9.10 6.43
CA ALA A 165 6.06 10.05 6.52
C ALA A 165 6.68 10.15 7.93
N THR A 166 6.03 9.59 8.96
CA THR A 166 6.62 9.48 10.31
C THR A 166 7.78 8.49 10.37
N GLY A 167 7.91 7.59 9.39
CA GLY A 167 8.93 6.54 9.34
C GLY A 167 8.69 5.38 10.32
N GLN A 168 7.56 5.36 11.04
CA GLN A 168 7.26 4.33 12.04
C GLN A 168 6.49 3.11 11.49
N ILE A 169 5.89 3.22 10.29
CA ILE A 169 5.13 2.13 9.66
C ILE A 169 6.06 1.39 8.70
N GLU A 170 6.24 0.09 8.94
CA GLU A 170 7.21 -0.74 8.22
C GLU A 170 6.63 -1.39 6.96
N HIS A 171 5.31 -1.53 6.89
CA HIS A 171 4.65 -2.18 5.75
C HIS A 171 3.17 -1.77 5.63
N VAL A 172 2.71 -1.70 4.39
CA VAL A 172 1.28 -1.55 4.05
C VAL A 172 0.82 -2.69 3.14
N THR A 173 -0.23 -3.40 3.56
CA THR A 173 -0.92 -4.39 2.74
C THR A 173 -2.27 -3.87 2.29
N CYS A 174 -2.61 -3.99 1.00
CA CYS A 174 -3.93 -3.67 0.48
C CYS A 174 -4.56 -4.85 -0.28
N GLY A 175 -5.88 -4.98 -0.21
CA GLY A 175 -6.60 -5.96 -1.01
C GLY A 175 -8.12 -5.79 -0.96
N GLY A 176 -8.79 -6.34 -1.98
CA GLY A 176 -10.25 -6.30 -2.08
C GLY A 176 -10.96 -7.31 -1.19
N GLU A 177 -12.28 -7.12 -1.04
CA GLU A 177 -13.15 -8.03 -0.29
C GLU A 177 -13.38 -9.35 -1.02
N SER A 178 -13.50 -10.45 -0.28
CA SER A 178 -13.71 -11.79 -0.83
C SER A 178 -15.08 -12.37 -0.47
N GLY A 179 -15.52 -13.35 -1.25
CA GLY A 179 -16.80 -14.02 -1.07
C GLY A 179 -17.89 -13.47 -1.99
N PRO A 180 -19.08 -14.09 -1.96
CA PRO A 180 -20.16 -13.81 -2.92
C PRO A 180 -20.74 -12.40 -2.80
N ASN A 181 -20.68 -11.80 -1.61
CA ASN A 181 -21.20 -10.46 -1.33
C ASN A 181 -20.09 -9.40 -1.30
N ALA A 182 -18.96 -9.64 -1.97
CA ALA A 182 -17.83 -8.73 -1.96
C ALA A 182 -18.21 -7.35 -2.52
N ARG A 183 -17.85 -6.30 -1.78
CA ARG A 183 -17.97 -4.93 -2.23
C ARG A 183 -16.90 -4.58 -3.28
N PRO A 184 -17.18 -3.63 -4.18
CA PRO A 184 -16.22 -3.09 -5.16
C PRO A 184 -14.88 -2.71 -4.52
N CYS A 185 -13.78 -3.19 -5.11
CA CYS A 185 -12.43 -2.71 -4.86
C CYS A 185 -11.92 -2.01 -6.13
N ASP A 186 -11.78 -0.69 -6.09
CA ASP A 186 -11.22 0.06 -7.21
C ASP A 186 -9.70 -0.02 -7.19
N PHE A 187 -9.12 -0.46 -8.32
CA PHE A 187 -7.67 -0.52 -8.48
C PHE A 187 -7.03 0.85 -8.24
N HIS A 188 -7.69 1.95 -8.61
CA HIS A 188 -7.20 3.30 -8.37
C HIS A 188 -6.81 3.53 -6.90
N TRP A 189 -7.60 3.02 -5.95
CA TRP A 189 -7.30 3.15 -4.52
C TRP A 189 -5.99 2.44 -4.15
N ILE A 190 -5.77 1.24 -4.71
CA ILE A 190 -4.52 0.47 -4.57
C ILE A 190 -3.33 1.27 -5.15
N GLN A 191 -3.52 1.90 -6.32
CA GLN A 191 -2.48 2.70 -6.97
C GLN A 191 -2.10 3.94 -6.18
N GLU A 192 -3.06 4.61 -5.54
CA GLU A 192 -2.78 5.79 -4.72
C GLU A 192 -1.99 5.42 -3.46
N VAL A 193 -2.41 4.40 -2.71
CA VAL A 193 -1.68 3.95 -1.51
C VAL A 193 -0.27 3.46 -1.88
N ARG A 194 -0.12 2.69 -2.96
CA ARG A 194 1.21 2.27 -3.45
C ARG A 194 2.11 3.46 -3.74
N ARG A 195 1.59 4.52 -4.37
CA ARG A 195 2.36 5.73 -4.68
C ARG A 195 2.78 6.48 -3.42
N GLU A 196 1.93 6.54 -2.40
CA GLU A 196 2.27 7.09 -1.08
C GLU A 196 3.38 6.27 -0.42
N CYS A 197 3.29 4.94 -0.44
CA CYS A 197 4.33 4.04 0.03
C CYS A 197 5.68 4.26 -0.69
N ILE A 198 5.69 4.41 -2.02
CA ILE A 198 6.91 4.71 -2.78
C ILE A 198 7.52 6.03 -2.36
N ARG A 199 6.72 7.10 -2.21
CA ARG A 199 7.22 8.42 -1.77
C ARG A 199 7.84 8.37 -0.37
N CYS A 200 7.30 7.53 0.51
CA CYS A 200 7.79 7.38 1.87
C CYS A 200 8.84 6.26 2.04
N GLY A 201 9.20 5.53 0.97
CA GLY A 201 10.10 4.38 1.05
C GLY A 201 9.55 3.19 1.86
N VAL A 202 8.23 3.10 2.03
CA VAL A 202 7.57 2.05 2.82
C VAL A 202 7.23 0.87 1.91
N PRO A 203 7.62 -0.38 2.26
CA PRO A 203 7.15 -1.58 1.60
C PRO A 203 5.62 -1.67 1.46
N PHE A 204 5.17 -2.15 0.31
CA PHE A 204 3.76 -2.28 -0.05
C PHE A 204 3.45 -3.63 -0.70
N THR A 205 2.37 -4.28 -0.26
CA THR A 205 1.87 -5.51 -0.88
C THR A 205 0.46 -5.32 -1.41
N PHE A 206 0.29 -5.55 -2.72
CA PHE A 206 -1.03 -5.80 -3.29
C PHE A 206 -1.36 -7.29 -3.13
N LYS A 207 -2.14 -7.61 -2.09
CA LYS A 207 -2.32 -8.99 -1.63
C LYS A 207 -3.36 -9.77 -2.43
N GLN A 208 -4.48 -9.13 -2.76
CA GLN A 208 -5.53 -9.73 -3.58
C GLN A 208 -6.44 -8.69 -4.22
N THR A 209 -7.01 -9.03 -5.36
CA THR A 209 -7.99 -8.20 -6.07
C THR A 209 -9.33 -8.08 -5.34
N GLY A 210 -9.70 -9.08 -4.54
CA GLY A 210 -11.08 -9.29 -4.12
C GLY A 210 -11.95 -9.88 -5.24
N ALA A 211 -13.21 -10.20 -4.93
CA ALA A 211 -14.12 -10.86 -5.87
C ALA A 211 -14.80 -9.89 -6.85
N LEU A 212 -14.92 -8.61 -6.50
CA LEU A 212 -15.49 -7.56 -7.33
C LEU A 212 -14.48 -6.43 -7.51
N PHE A 213 -13.74 -6.48 -8.61
CA PHE A 213 -12.58 -5.62 -8.86
C PHE A 213 -12.83 -4.65 -10.01
N LEU A 214 -12.57 -3.36 -9.78
CA LEU A 214 -12.81 -2.31 -10.77
C LEU A 214 -11.46 -1.82 -11.30
N LYS A 215 -11.28 -1.85 -12.61
CA LYS A 215 -10.05 -1.41 -13.26
C LYS A 215 -10.35 -0.90 -14.66
N ASP A 216 -9.81 0.27 -15.01
CA ASP A 216 -9.94 0.90 -16.33
C ASP A 216 -11.41 1.04 -16.80
N GLY A 217 -12.30 1.41 -15.87
CA GLY A 217 -13.74 1.57 -16.13
C GLY A 217 -14.51 0.25 -16.32
N LYS A 218 -13.87 -0.90 -16.09
CA LYS A 218 -14.48 -2.23 -16.19
C LYS A 218 -14.58 -2.89 -14.82
N THR A 219 -15.63 -3.68 -14.66
CA THR A 219 -15.86 -4.51 -13.48
C THR A 219 -15.51 -5.96 -13.80
N TYR A 220 -14.69 -6.55 -12.93
CA TYR A 220 -14.23 -7.93 -13.03
C TYR A 220 -14.75 -8.74 -11.84
N HIS A 221 -15.38 -9.87 -12.14
CA HIS A 221 -15.74 -10.88 -11.14
C HIS A 221 -14.64 -11.93 -11.09
N ILE A 222 -13.92 -12.01 -9.97
CA ILE A 222 -12.70 -12.82 -9.85
C ILE A 222 -12.92 -13.93 -8.84
N GLU A 223 -12.79 -15.17 -9.32
CA GLU A 223 -12.89 -16.38 -8.50
C GLU A 223 -11.85 -16.41 -7.38
N ARG A 224 -12.23 -16.96 -6.21
CA ARG A 224 -11.38 -16.92 -4.99
C ARG A 224 -9.96 -17.45 -5.22
N ARG A 225 -9.82 -18.51 -6.01
CA ARG A 225 -8.52 -19.13 -6.33
C ARG A 225 -7.59 -18.22 -7.14
N ASP A 226 -8.14 -17.27 -7.87
CA ASP A 226 -7.40 -16.41 -8.80
C ASP A 226 -7.05 -15.04 -8.18
N GLN A 227 -7.75 -14.61 -7.12
CA GLN A 227 -7.62 -13.27 -6.53
C GLN A 227 -6.19 -12.92 -6.08
N MET A 228 -5.53 -13.82 -5.33
CA MET A 228 -4.16 -13.59 -4.84
C MET A 228 -3.14 -13.78 -5.97
N GLU A 229 -3.36 -14.76 -6.83
CA GLU A 229 -2.43 -15.09 -7.91
C GLU A 229 -2.40 -14.01 -9.01
N GLN A 230 -3.56 -13.41 -9.34
CA GLN A 230 -3.63 -12.27 -10.25
C GLN A 230 -2.93 -11.04 -9.65
N ALA A 231 -3.17 -10.73 -8.37
CA ALA A 231 -2.47 -9.65 -7.68
C ALA A 231 -0.94 -9.86 -7.69
N ARG A 232 -0.47 -11.07 -7.40
CA ARG A 232 0.95 -11.44 -7.45
C ARG A 232 1.53 -11.30 -8.87
N LYS A 233 0.85 -11.85 -9.88
CA LYS A 233 1.27 -11.80 -11.30
C LYS A 233 1.32 -10.39 -11.87
N SER A 234 0.54 -9.46 -11.31
CA SER A 234 0.57 -8.06 -11.75
C SER A 234 1.91 -7.37 -11.50
N GLY A 235 2.74 -7.89 -10.58
CA GLY A 235 3.99 -7.24 -10.16
C GLY A 235 3.78 -5.93 -9.40
N TYR A 236 2.54 -5.61 -9.00
CA TYR A 236 2.18 -4.29 -8.48
C TYR A 236 2.58 -4.04 -7.02
N SER A 237 3.08 -5.05 -6.31
CA SER A 237 3.74 -4.83 -5.02
C SER A 237 4.99 -3.96 -5.18
N TYR A 238 5.42 -3.33 -4.10
CA TYR A 238 6.62 -2.49 -4.07
C TYR A 238 7.45 -2.84 -2.84
N TYR A 239 8.70 -3.18 -3.06
CA TYR A 239 9.71 -3.28 -2.01
C TYR A 239 10.91 -2.46 -2.50
N PRO A 240 11.37 -1.45 -1.75
CA PRO A 240 12.47 -0.59 -2.16
C PRO A 240 13.66 -1.42 -2.67
N GLY A 241 14.15 -1.12 -3.88
CA GLY A 241 15.31 -1.80 -4.47
C GLY A 241 15.06 -3.22 -5.00
N ALA A 242 13.83 -3.75 -4.92
CA ALA A 242 13.52 -5.10 -5.42
C ALA A 242 13.21 -5.16 -6.93
N GLY A 243 13.21 -4.02 -7.63
CA GLY A 243 12.96 -3.96 -9.08
C GLY A 243 11.58 -4.46 -9.52
N LEU A 244 10.59 -4.56 -8.61
CA LEU A 244 9.27 -5.13 -8.94
C LEU A 244 8.53 -4.31 -9.99
N ALA A 245 8.66 -2.99 -9.96
CA ALA A 245 7.99 -2.11 -10.90
C ALA A 245 8.46 -2.30 -12.35
N GLU A 246 9.65 -2.87 -12.57
CA GLU A 246 10.16 -3.20 -13.91
C GLU A 246 9.37 -4.33 -14.58
N LYS A 247 8.70 -5.17 -13.79
CA LYS A 247 7.89 -6.30 -14.25
C LYS A 247 6.46 -5.91 -14.62
N ILE A 248 6.04 -4.69 -14.28
CA ILE A 248 4.70 -4.20 -14.58
C ILE A 248 4.60 -3.96 -16.09
N SER A 249 3.71 -4.71 -16.75
CA SER A 249 3.39 -4.49 -18.15
C SER A 249 2.56 -3.22 -18.32
N TYR A 250 2.96 -2.36 -19.25
CA TYR A 250 2.26 -1.13 -19.58
C TYR A 250 2.45 -0.81 -21.07
N ARG A 251 1.66 0.14 -21.59
CA ARG A 251 1.80 0.68 -22.95
C ARG A 251 1.82 2.19 -22.87
N LEU A 252 2.75 2.82 -23.57
CA LEU A 252 2.74 4.27 -23.74
C LEU A 252 1.48 4.68 -24.51
N PRO A 253 0.88 5.84 -24.19
CA PRO A 253 -0.29 6.32 -24.91
C PRO A 253 0.09 6.69 -26.35
N GLU A 254 -0.86 6.51 -27.27
CA GLU A 254 -0.74 7.06 -28.62
C GLU A 254 -0.62 8.58 -28.56
N LYS A 255 0.17 9.15 -29.49
CA LYS A 255 0.49 10.59 -29.45
C LYS A 255 -0.78 11.44 -29.54
N SER A 256 -1.73 11.09 -30.40
CA SER A 256 -3.03 11.79 -30.54
C SER A 256 -3.78 11.82 -29.21
N ASP A 257 -3.91 10.65 -28.59
CA ASP A 257 -4.73 10.43 -27.41
C ASP A 257 -4.11 11.16 -26.21
N LEU A 258 -2.78 11.13 -26.10
CA LEU A 258 -2.05 11.89 -25.07
C LEU A 258 -2.35 13.39 -25.17
N TRP A 259 -2.22 14.00 -26.35
CA TRP A 259 -2.45 15.44 -26.50
C TRP A 259 -3.90 15.83 -26.27
N GLU A 260 -4.84 15.02 -26.77
CA GLU A 260 -6.26 15.22 -26.52
C GLU A 260 -6.57 15.15 -25.01
N HIS A 261 -6.06 14.12 -24.34
CA HIS A 261 -6.29 13.92 -22.91
C HIS A 261 -5.67 15.04 -22.06
N LEU A 262 -4.44 15.48 -22.37
CA LEU A 262 -3.80 16.63 -21.74
C LEU A 262 -4.58 17.93 -21.98
N GLY A 263 -5.13 18.11 -23.19
CA GLY A 263 -5.94 19.29 -23.55
C GLY A 263 -7.24 19.41 -22.73
N ARG A 264 -7.86 18.28 -22.38
CA ARG A 264 -9.08 18.23 -21.54
C ARG A 264 -8.81 18.58 -20.07
N SER A 265 -7.56 18.54 -19.62
CA SER A 265 -7.20 18.81 -18.23
C SER A 265 -7.01 20.30 -17.97
N ALA A 266 -7.92 20.92 -17.21
CA ALA A 266 -7.85 22.35 -16.87
C ALA A 266 -6.52 22.78 -16.22
N PHE A 267 -5.91 21.90 -15.41
CA PHE A 267 -4.62 22.19 -14.80
C PHE A 267 -3.47 22.15 -15.82
N ARG A 268 -3.46 21.17 -16.73
CA ARG A 268 -2.36 20.95 -17.69
C ARG A 268 -2.45 21.91 -18.88
N SER A 269 -3.66 22.15 -19.37
CA SER A 269 -3.93 22.99 -20.53
C SER A 269 -3.75 24.48 -20.28
N ARG A 270 -3.54 24.93 -19.03
CA ARG A 270 -3.31 26.35 -18.68
C ARG A 270 -1.87 26.84 -18.88
N PHE A 271 -0.89 25.94 -18.94
CA PHE A 271 0.52 26.32 -19.04
C PHE A 271 0.84 26.89 -20.42
N ARG A 272 1.61 27.98 -20.47
CA ARG A 272 2.02 28.65 -21.71
C ARG A 272 3.46 29.17 -21.57
N LEU A 273 4.21 29.19 -22.66
CA LEU A 273 5.51 29.87 -22.70
C LEU A 273 5.31 31.39 -22.65
N THR A 274 6.00 32.06 -21.74
CA THR A 274 6.04 33.52 -21.67
C THR A 274 6.94 34.10 -22.78
N ALA A 275 6.87 35.41 -23.03
CA ALA A 275 7.77 36.08 -23.96
C ALA A 275 9.26 35.84 -23.61
N LYS A 276 9.59 35.88 -22.31
CA LYS A 276 10.93 35.60 -21.80
C LYS A 276 11.38 34.16 -22.08
N ASP A 277 10.47 33.19 -21.95
CA ASP A 277 10.80 31.79 -22.25
C ASP A 277 11.09 31.58 -23.74
N ARG A 278 10.29 32.21 -24.62
CA ARG A 278 10.49 32.15 -26.08
C ARG A 278 11.82 32.79 -26.49
N GLU A 279 12.15 33.94 -25.90
CA GLU A 279 13.44 34.60 -26.12
C GLU A 279 14.61 33.75 -25.64
N TYR A 280 14.50 33.13 -24.46
CA TYR A 280 15.52 32.21 -23.95
C TYR A 280 15.75 31.02 -24.87
N ILE A 281 14.68 30.43 -25.42
CA ILE A 281 14.78 29.33 -26.40
C ILE A 281 15.48 29.80 -27.67
N ARG A 282 15.14 30.99 -28.18
CA ARG A 282 15.78 31.59 -29.36
C ARG A 282 17.28 31.85 -29.13
N ASP A 283 17.64 32.38 -27.96
CA ASP A 283 19.03 32.67 -27.59
C ASP A 283 19.88 31.40 -27.42
N LYS A 284 19.33 30.37 -26.77
CA LYS A 284 20.08 29.12 -26.50
C LYS A 284 20.09 28.12 -27.65
N GLY A 285 19.08 28.16 -28.50
CA GLY A 285 18.88 27.20 -29.58
C GLY A 285 18.31 25.84 -29.12
N TRP A 286 17.74 25.11 -30.08
CA TRP A 286 16.99 23.88 -29.83
C TRP A 286 17.81 22.77 -29.18
N ASP A 287 19.06 22.56 -29.60
CA ASP A 287 19.92 21.51 -29.07
C ASP A 287 20.25 21.74 -27.60
N THR A 288 20.48 23.00 -27.21
CA THR A 288 20.72 23.36 -25.82
C THR A 288 19.49 23.11 -24.96
N ILE A 289 18.29 23.50 -25.42
CA ILE A 289 17.04 23.24 -24.69
C ILE A 289 16.77 21.75 -24.56
N ARG A 290 17.07 20.95 -25.60
CA ARG A 290 16.98 19.50 -25.54
C ARG A 290 17.93 18.93 -24.48
N ARG A 291 19.20 19.33 -24.46
CA ARG A 291 20.16 18.90 -23.43
C ARG A 291 19.70 19.25 -22.02
N HIS A 292 19.10 20.42 -21.81
CA HIS A 292 18.52 20.77 -20.51
C HIS A 292 17.37 19.82 -20.14
N ALA A 293 16.52 19.45 -21.09
CA ALA A 293 15.45 18.48 -20.85
C ALA A 293 15.99 17.09 -20.51
N GLU A 294 16.99 16.60 -21.23
CA GLU A 294 17.68 15.35 -20.94
C GLU A 294 18.25 15.36 -19.52
N ASP A 295 18.97 16.43 -19.16
CA ASP A 295 19.61 16.56 -17.86
C ASP A 295 18.60 16.64 -16.71
N PHE A 296 17.48 17.35 -16.90
CA PHE A 296 16.39 17.40 -15.91
C PHE A 296 15.65 16.07 -15.77
N VAL A 297 15.38 15.37 -16.87
CA VAL A 297 14.73 14.04 -16.83
C VAL A 297 15.64 13.04 -16.12
N ALA A 298 16.92 12.98 -16.50
CA ALA A 298 17.90 12.07 -15.90
C ALA A 298 18.06 12.30 -14.39
N LYS A 299 18.14 13.57 -13.95
CA LYS A 299 18.40 13.89 -12.54
C LYS A 299 17.15 13.85 -11.66
N ARG A 300 15.97 14.22 -12.19
CA ARG A 300 14.76 14.47 -11.37
C ARG A 300 13.62 13.47 -11.57
N LEU A 301 13.66 12.62 -12.60
CA LEU A 301 12.58 11.68 -12.92
C LEU A 301 13.06 10.25 -13.12
N ALA A 302 14.28 10.07 -13.62
CA ALA A 302 14.83 8.76 -13.94
C ALA A 302 15.06 7.85 -12.72
N PRO A 303 15.49 8.33 -11.53
CA PRO A 303 15.69 7.47 -10.38
C PRO A 303 14.41 6.72 -9.95
N GLU A 304 14.56 5.56 -9.32
CA GLU A 304 13.45 4.75 -8.77
C GLU A 304 12.60 5.56 -7.77
N ALA A 305 13.29 6.27 -6.87
CA ALA A 305 12.72 7.16 -5.87
C ALA A 305 13.34 8.57 -6.03
N PRO A 306 12.79 9.42 -6.91
CA PRO A 306 13.31 10.77 -7.08
C PRO A 306 13.18 11.61 -5.81
N ASP A 307 14.18 12.45 -5.56
CA ASP A 307 14.16 13.40 -4.44
C ASP A 307 12.94 14.31 -4.52
N HIS A 308 12.18 14.36 -3.41
CA HIS A 308 10.94 15.13 -3.32
C HIS A 308 9.91 14.81 -4.42
N ASP A 309 9.72 13.53 -4.75
CA ASP A 309 8.73 13.13 -5.77
C ASP A 309 7.33 13.72 -5.50
N GLY A 310 6.74 14.30 -6.53
CA GLY A 310 5.53 15.13 -6.46
C GLY A 310 5.82 16.63 -6.38
N LYS A 311 7.03 17.04 -5.98
CA LYS A 311 7.47 18.43 -5.81
C LYS A 311 8.83 18.73 -6.45
N GLN A 312 9.43 17.76 -7.16
CA GLN A 312 10.78 17.86 -7.71
C GLN A 312 10.93 18.89 -8.85
N THR A 313 9.84 19.23 -9.55
CA THR A 313 9.86 20.13 -10.71
C THR A 313 9.33 21.50 -10.33
N PRO A 314 10.15 22.57 -10.39
CA PRO A 314 9.69 23.94 -10.17
C PRO A 314 8.55 24.34 -11.11
N MET A 315 7.66 25.24 -10.68
CA MET A 315 6.52 25.69 -11.50
C MET A 315 6.90 26.75 -12.54
N LYS A 316 8.09 27.37 -12.42
CA LYS A 316 8.57 28.50 -13.21
C LYS A 316 10.11 28.47 -13.31
N GLY A 317 10.68 29.35 -14.13
CA GLY A 317 12.12 29.62 -14.16
C GLY A 317 12.87 28.95 -15.32
N HIS A 318 12.23 28.03 -16.04
CA HIS A 318 12.79 27.44 -17.27
C HIS A 318 11.66 26.89 -18.16
N PRO A 319 11.74 27.02 -19.51
CA PRO A 319 10.72 26.52 -20.43
C PRO A 319 10.44 25.02 -20.29
N VAL A 320 11.48 24.22 -20.03
CA VAL A 320 11.32 22.77 -19.82
C VAL A 320 10.51 22.45 -18.56
N PHE A 321 10.62 23.23 -17.48
CA PHE A 321 9.80 23.01 -16.28
C PHE A 321 8.31 23.24 -16.56
N LEU A 322 7.99 24.29 -17.33
CA LEU A 322 6.64 24.53 -17.82
C LEU A 322 6.15 23.36 -18.68
N ALA A 323 7.00 22.86 -19.58
CA ALA A 323 6.68 21.70 -20.41
C ALA A 323 6.38 20.46 -19.55
N GLN A 324 7.22 20.15 -18.55
CA GLN A 324 7.00 19.01 -17.64
C GLN A 324 5.64 19.08 -16.94
N HIS A 325 5.26 20.27 -16.46
CA HIS A 325 3.94 20.46 -15.88
C HIS A 325 2.82 20.39 -16.91
N ALA A 326 3.00 20.95 -18.10
CA ALA A 326 1.99 20.92 -19.15
C ALA A 326 1.74 19.52 -19.70
N THR A 327 2.75 18.65 -19.74
CA THR A 327 2.67 17.34 -20.36
C THR A 327 2.45 16.20 -19.38
N GLY A 328 2.41 16.45 -18.07
CA GLY A 328 2.29 15.37 -17.09
C GLY A 328 3.60 14.62 -16.85
N CYS A 329 4.74 15.23 -17.16
CA CYS A 329 6.07 14.68 -16.90
C CYS A 329 6.77 15.37 -15.72
N CYS A 330 6.04 15.87 -14.72
CA CYS A 330 6.61 16.61 -13.58
C CYS A 330 6.95 15.74 -12.37
N CYS A 331 6.40 14.52 -12.28
CA CYS A 331 6.69 13.56 -11.21
C CYS A 331 6.32 12.12 -11.58
N ARG A 332 6.68 11.11 -10.77
CA ARG A 332 6.37 9.69 -11.05
C ARG A 332 4.87 9.42 -11.08
N THR A 333 4.13 10.05 -10.17
CA THR A 333 2.66 9.95 -10.14
C THR A 333 2.04 10.45 -11.44
N CYS A 334 2.60 11.51 -12.03
CA CYS A 334 2.11 12.04 -13.31
C CYS A 334 2.55 11.15 -14.49
N LEU A 335 3.78 10.61 -14.47
CA LEU A 335 4.21 9.64 -15.49
C LEU A 335 3.31 8.41 -15.53
N GLU A 336 2.94 7.86 -14.37
CA GLU A 336 2.03 6.71 -14.31
C GLU A 336 0.63 7.08 -14.80
N LYS A 337 0.12 8.25 -14.41
CA LYS A 337 -1.24 8.69 -14.78
C LYS A 337 -1.39 9.04 -16.25
N TRP A 338 -0.44 9.79 -16.82
CA TRP A 338 -0.56 10.38 -18.15
C TRP A 338 0.17 9.58 -19.22
N HIS A 339 1.21 8.84 -18.85
CA HIS A 339 2.08 8.11 -19.78
C HIS A 339 2.11 6.61 -19.50
N HIS A 340 1.39 6.14 -18.48
CA HIS A 340 1.32 4.74 -18.05
C HIS A 340 2.64 4.13 -17.60
N ILE A 341 3.70 4.94 -17.41
CA ILE A 341 4.99 4.46 -16.92
C ILE A 341 4.89 4.22 -15.40
N PRO A 342 5.06 2.98 -14.91
CA PRO A 342 4.80 2.63 -13.51
C PRO A 342 5.64 3.44 -12.52
N ALA A 343 5.06 3.84 -11.38
CA ALA A 343 5.81 4.44 -10.28
C ALA A 343 6.72 3.40 -9.59
N GLY A 344 7.85 3.85 -9.03
CA GLY A 344 8.83 2.97 -8.36
C GLY A 344 9.73 2.18 -9.32
N LYS A 345 9.87 2.64 -10.57
CA LYS A 345 10.75 2.09 -11.60
C LYS A 345 11.82 3.11 -11.98
N THR A 346 13.07 2.67 -12.12
CA THR A 346 14.11 3.48 -12.77
C THR A 346 13.83 3.61 -14.27
N LEU A 347 13.79 4.85 -14.80
CA LEU A 347 13.57 5.05 -16.24
C LEU A 347 14.76 4.55 -17.05
N ASN A 348 14.50 3.67 -18.01
CA ASN A 348 15.50 3.28 -18.99
C ASN A 348 15.71 4.39 -20.05
N SER A 349 16.74 4.25 -20.88
CA SER A 349 17.09 5.26 -21.88
C SER A 349 15.97 5.56 -22.87
N ALA A 350 15.20 4.56 -23.29
CA ALA A 350 14.08 4.76 -24.22
C ALA A 350 12.91 5.52 -23.57
N GLU A 351 12.63 5.25 -22.28
CA GLU A 351 11.62 5.97 -21.50
C GLU A 351 12.05 7.42 -21.26
N GLN A 352 13.32 7.67 -20.94
CA GLN A 352 13.86 9.02 -20.81
C GLN A 352 13.77 9.79 -22.14
N GLU A 353 14.16 9.16 -23.24
CA GLU A 353 14.05 9.74 -24.58
C GLU A 353 12.60 10.06 -24.95
N TYR A 354 11.67 9.14 -24.68
CA TYR A 354 10.24 9.38 -24.88
C TYR A 354 9.77 10.63 -24.12
N VAL A 355 10.12 10.75 -22.83
CA VAL A 355 9.73 11.92 -22.02
C VAL A 355 10.33 13.19 -22.62
N VAL A 356 11.62 13.20 -22.96
CA VAL A 356 12.27 14.36 -23.60
C VAL A 356 11.56 14.73 -24.91
N ASN A 357 11.20 13.76 -25.74
CA ASN A 357 10.51 14.01 -27.00
C ASN A 357 9.12 14.63 -26.80
N VAL A 358 8.36 14.18 -25.80
CA VAL A 358 7.07 14.79 -25.41
C VAL A 358 7.27 16.25 -24.97
N LEU A 359 8.27 16.52 -24.13
CA LEU A 359 8.58 17.88 -23.67
C LEU A 359 8.94 18.80 -24.83
N MET A 360 9.83 18.36 -25.72
CA MET A 360 10.28 19.16 -26.86
C MET A 360 9.16 19.39 -27.88
N GLU A 361 8.29 18.41 -28.10
CA GLU A 361 7.09 18.59 -28.93
C GLU A 361 6.16 19.66 -28.36
N TRP A 362 5.89 19.64 -27.05
CA TRP A 362 5.06 20.68 -26.44
C TRP A 362 5.68 22.06 -26.58
N ILE A 363 6.99 22.19 -26.36
CA ILE A 363 7.72 23.47 -26.52
C ILE A 363 7.60 23.96 -27.97
N ARG A 364 7.80 23.09 -28.96
CA ARG A 364 7.66 23.45 -30.39
C ARG A 364 6.26 23.94 -30.74
N ARG A 365 5.22 23.34 -30.19
CA ARG A 365 3.82 23.77 -30.41
C ARG A 365 3.48 25.13 -29.80
N GLN A 366 4.34 25.67 -28.93
CA GLN A 366 4.12 26.93 -28.23
C GLN A 366 4.87 28.11 -28.86
N ILE A 367 5.80 27.84 -29.77
CA ILE A 367 6.54 28.86 -30.54
C ILE A 367 5.80 29.08 -31.84
#